data_AF-A0A9P1C808-F1
#
_entry.id   AF-A0A9P1C808-F1
#
_cell.length_a   1.000
_cell.length_b   1.000
_cell.length_c   1.000
_cell.angle_alpha   90.00
_cell.angle_beta   90.00
_cell.angle_gamma   90.00
#
_symmetry.space_group_name_H-M   'P 1'
#
loop_
_entity.id
_entity.type
_entity.pdbx_description
1 polymer ?
#
loop_
_entity_poly.entity_id
_entity_poly.type
_entity_poly.pdbx_seq_one_letter_code
_entity_poly.pdbx_strand_id
1 'polypeptide(L)'
;MDAKARTSPGTPITTHVLNTATGTPASGLRVRLKQSCGKEQGELGELQWKTIQESVTAQDGRAGALSEGLTLQAGEIFELHFETTEYFQSQGSPCFYPFVKVVFTIQEPQ
;
A
#
# COMPACT_ATOMS: atom_id res chain seq x y z
N MET A 1 -0.46 -15.29 -38.99
CA MET A 1 0.46 -14.30 -38.39
C MET A 1 -0.29 -13.68 -37.24
N ASP A 2 -0.06 -14.24 -36.06
CA ASP A 2 -0.89 -14.10 -34.87
C ASP A 2 -0.81 -12.70 -34.27
N ALA A 3 -1.95 -12.03 -34.16
CA ALA A 3 -2.10 -10.83 -33.36
C ALA A 3 -2.08 -11.25 -31.88
N LYS A 4 -0.91 -11.13 -31.26
CA LYS A 4 -0.76 -11.30 -29.80
C LYS A 4 -1.64 -10.24 -29.12
N ALA A 5 -2.75 -10.68 -28.53
CA ALA A 5 -3.63 -9.83 -27.74
C ALA A 5 -2.80 -9.12 -26.67
N ARG A 6 -2.84 -7.78 -26.66
CA ARG A 6 -2.30 -6.99 -25.56
C ARG A 6 -3.27 -7.16 -24.40
N THR A 7 -2.94 -8.03 -23.45
CA THR A 7 -3.52 -7.97 -22.11
C THR A 7 -3.12 -6.61 -21.54
N SER A 8 -4.09 -5.72 -21.33
CA SER A 8 -3.87 -4.51 -20.55
C SER A 8 -3.38 -4.95 -19.18
N PRO A 9 -2.16 -4.58 -18.74
CA PRO A 9 -1.76 -4.86 -17.37
C PRO A 9 -2.79 -4.17 -16.47
N GLY A 10 -3.46 -4.92 -15.61
CA GLY A 10 -4.46 -4.33 -14.73
C GLY A 10 -3.84 -3.25 -13.84
N THR A 11 -4.68 -2.40 -13.25
CA THR A 11 -4.20 -1.17 -12.58
C THR A 11 -3.41 -1.51 -11.32
N PRO A 12 -2.11 -1.18 -11.24
CA PRO A 12 -1.25 -1.52 -10.10
C PRO A 12 -1.70 -0.80 -8.81
N ILE A 13 -1.39 -1.39 -7.66
CA ILE A 13 -1.57 -0.71 -6.37
C ILE A 13 -0.50 0.38 -6.27
N THR A 14 -0.96 1.63 -6.19
CA THR A 14 -0.09 2.80 -6.04
C THR A 14 -0.58 3.67 -4.89
N THR A 15 0.31 4.49 -4.34
CA THR A 15 -0.07 5.48 -3.33
C THR A 15 0.75 6.75 -3.51
N HIS A 16 0.19 7.86 -3.03
CA HIS A 16 0.82 9.17 -2.97
C HIS A 16 0.48 9.78 -1.61
N VAL A 17 1.50 10.20 -0.88
CA VAL A 17 1.36 10.67 0.50
C VAL A 17 1.71 12.15 0.56
N LEU A 18 0.81 12.94 1.14
CA LEU A 18 0.95 14.39 1.31
C LEU A 18 1.00 14.71 2.80
N ASN A 19 2.00 15.51 3.22
CA ASN A 19 2.01 16.13 4.53
C ASN A 19 1.19 17.43 4.46
N THR A 20 -0.05 17.39 4.95
CA THR A 20 -0.98 18.52 4.88
C THR A 20 -0.62 19.65 5.85
N ALA A 21 0.16 19.39 6.90
CA ALA A 21 0.62 20.44 7.83
C ALA A 21 1.61 21.40 7.16
N THR A 22 2.39 20.90 6.19
CA THR A 22 3.38 21.69 5.44
C THR A 22 2.96 21.96 3.99
N GLY A 23 1.94 21.26 3.48
CA GLY A 23 1.50 21.34 2.10
C GLY A 23 2.47 20.69 1.11
N THR A 24 3.34 19.80 1.56
CA THR A 24 4.40 19.17 0.74
C THR A 24 4.25 17.65 0.67
N PRO A 25 4.74 16.99 -0.39
CA PRO A 25 4.78 15.54 -0.44
C PRO A 25 5.57 14.96 0.72
N ALA A 26 5.05 13.89 1.33
CA ALA A 26 5.70 13.22 2.45
C ALA A 26 6.79 12.29 1.92
N SER A 27 7.99 12.81 1.66
CA SER A 27 9.17 12.04 1.26
C SER A 27 9.80 11.33 2.45
N GLY A 28 10.29 10.10 2.26
CA GLY A 28 10.96 9.34 3.31
C GLY A 28 10.02 8.55 4.24
N LEU A 29 8.72 8.50 3.93
CA LEU A 29 7.74 7.72 4.70
C LEU A 29 7.76 6.26 4.25
N ARG A 30 7.94 5.34 5.19
CA ARG A 30 7.88 3.90 4.93
C ARG A 30 6.43 3.42 4.77
N VAL A 31 6.17 2.70 3.69
CA VAL A 31 4.89 2.09 3.34
C VAL A 31 5.09 0.59 3.11
N ARG A 32 4.25 -0.25 3.72
CA ARG A 32 4.21 -1.70 3.44
C ARG A 32 2.89 -2.09 2.82
N LEU A 33 2.94 -2.86 1.73
CA LEU A 33 1.80 -3.61 1.22
C LEU A 33 1.76 -4.97 1.89
N LYS A 34 0.62 -5.34 2.45
CA LYS A 34 0.37 -6.68 3.00
C LYS A 34 -0.88 -7.27 2.37
N GLN A 35 -0.91 -8.58 2.28
CA GLN A 35 -2.07 -9.35 1.83
C GLN A 35 -2.62 -10.14 3.01
N SER A 36 -3.95 -10.22 3.12
CA SER A 36 -4.57 -11.09 4.12
C SER A 36 -4.24 -12.56 3.83
N CYS A 37 -4.07 -13.34 4.89
CA CYS A 37 -3.78 -14.77 4.84
C CYS A 37 -4.74 -15.51 5.78
N GLY A 38 -5.25 -16.67 5.36
CA GLY A 38 -6.23 -17.45 6.10
C GLY A 38 -7.48 -17.74 5.27
N LYS A 39 -8.10 -18.91 5.48
CA LYS A 39 -9.26 -19.39 4.69
C LYS A 39 -10.63 -19.00 5.24
N GLU A 40 -10.67 -18.31 6.36
CA GLU A 40 -11.94 -18.06 7.04
C GLU A 40 -12.29 -16.58 6.91
N GLN A 41 -13.54 -16.33 6.54
CA GLN A 41 -14.24 -15.06 6.70
C GLN A 41 -14.42 -14.80 8.21
N GLY A 42 -13.31 -14.68 8.95
CA GLY A 42 -13.32 -14.10 10.28
C GLY A 42 -13.64 -12.62 10.19
N GLU A 43 -13.98 -12.00 11.31
CA GLU A 43 -14.12 -10.54 11.32
C GLU A 43 -12.81 -9.89 10.82
N LEU A 44 -12.90 -8.71 10.19
CA LEU A 44 -11.73 -7.97 9.67
C LEU A 44 -10.58 -7.84 10.70
N GLY A 45 -10.91 -7.85 12.00
CA GLY A 45 -9.96 -7.80 13.10
C GLY A 45 -9.10 -9.06 13.30
N GLU A 46 -9.47 -10.21 12.73
CA GLU A 46 -8.77 -11.49 12.90
C GLU A 46 -7.91 -11.88 11.70
N LEU A 47 -7.92 -11.07 10.63
CA LEU A 47 -7.11 -11.33 9.44
C LEU A 47 -5.63 -11.39 9.82
N GLN A 48 -4.98 -12.47 9.39
CA GLN A 48 -3.53 -12.54 9.42
C GLN A 48 -2.98 -11.82 8.19
N TRP A 49 -1.82 -11.19 8.33
CA TRP A 49 -1.23 -10.37 7.27
C TRP A 49 0.14 -10.89 6.90
N LYS A 50 0.38 -11.07 5.59
CA LYS A 50 1.71 -11.34 5.03
C LYS A 50 2.20 -10.09 4.32
N THR A 51 3.37 -9.60 4.70
CA THR A 51 4.03 -8.51 3.97
C THR A 51 4.41 -9.00 2.57
N ILE A 52 3.97 -8.24 1.58
CA ILE A 52 4.23 -8.49 0.17
C ILE A 52 5.42 -7.64 -0.29
N GLN A 53 5.36 -6.34 0.00
CA GLN A 53 6.37 -5.38 -0.43
C GLN A 53 6.50 -4.25 0.58
N GLU A 54 7.69 -3.65 0.64
CA GLU A 54 7.97 -2.41 1.36
C GLU A 54 8.56 -1.38 0.40
N SER A 55 8.18 -0.11 0.56
CA SER A 55 8.78 1.02 -0.15
C SER A 55 8.90 2.21 0.79
N VAL A 56 9.90 3.05 0.54
CA VAL A 56 9.96 4.40 1.10
C VAL A 56 9.47 5.37 0.04
N THR A 57 8.66 6.36 0.43
CA THR A 57 8.16 7.37 -0.51
C THR A 57 9.30 8.25 -1.05
N ALA A 58 9.28 8.50 -2.35
CA ALA A 58 10.24 9.39 -3.02
C ALA A 58 9.93 10.87 -2.76
N GLN A 59 10.70 11.77 -3.38
CA GLN A 59 10.55 13.23 -3.22
C GLN A 59 9.17 13.75 -3.61
N ASP A 60 8.48 13.07 -4.52
CA ASP A 60 7.12 13.40 -4.94
C ASP A 60 6.05 12.72 -4.07
N GLY A 61 6.44 12.11 -2.95
CA GLY A 61 5.53 11.44 -2.00
C GLY A 61 4.98 10.10 -2.48
N ARG A 62 5.42 9.57 -3.62
CA ARG A 62 4.94 8.29 -4.15
C ARG A 62 5.78 7.12 -3.67
N ALA A 63 5.12 6.00 -3.38
CA ALA A 63 5.79 4.74 -3.14
C ALA A 63 6.04 4.00 -4.46
N GLY A 64 7.20 3.36 -4.60
CA GLY A 64 7.57 2.60 -5.79
C GLY A 64 7.11 1.14 -5.73
N ALA A 65 6.70 0.60 -6.88
CA ALA A 65 6.62 -0.84 -7.15
C ALA A 65 5.87 -1.72 -6.13
N LEU A 66 4.84 -1.18 -5.45
CA LEU A 66 4.15 -1.89 -4.36
C LEU A 66 3.51 -3.22 -4.78
N SER A 67 2.95 -3.29 -5.99
CA SER A 67 2.35 -4.52 -6.56
C SER A 67 3.15 -5.09 -7.73
N GLU A 68 4.43 -4.76 -7.87
CA GLU A 68 5.25 -5.30 -8.96
C GLU A 68 5.39 -6.82 -8.81
N GLY A 69 5.08 -7.55 -9.89
CA GLY A 69 5.11 -9.02 -9.90
C GLY A 69 3.92 -9.68 -9.19
N LEU A 70 2.92 -8.93 -8.72
CA LEU A 70 1.67 -9.48 -8.19
C LEU A 70 0.58 -9.58 -9.25
N THR A 71 -0.14 -10.70 -9.23
CA THR A 71 -1.41 -10.85 -9.94
C THR A 71 -2.54 -10.62 -8.95
N LEU A 72 -3.28 -9.52 -9.08
CA LEU A 72 -4.37 -9.19 -8.15
C LEU A 72 -5.63 -9.92 -8.56
N GLN A 73 -6.25 -10.63 -7.62
CA GLN A 73 -7.50 -11.35 -7.84
C GLN A 73 -8.66 -10.67 -7.10
N ALA A 74 -9.84 -10.69 -7.70
CA ALA A 74 -11.04 -10.15 -7.06
C ALA A 74 -11.32 -10.89 -5.73
N GLY A 75 -11.70 -10.14 -4.71
CA GLY A 75 -11.96 -10.65 -3.36
C GLY A 75 -10.72 -10.73 -2.46
N GLU A 76 -9.50 -10.57 -3.00
CA GLU A 76 -8.29 -10.46 -2.17
C GLU A 76 -8.33 -9.17 -1.35
N ILE A 77 -7.91 -9.25 -0.08
CA ILE A 77 -7.85 -8.11 0.82
C ILE A 77 -6.39 -7.73 1.05
N PHE A 78 -6.08 -6.45 0.92
CA PHE A 78 -4.77 -5.87 1.13
C PHE A 78 -4.81 -4.79 2.22
N GLU A 79 -3.66 -4.58 2.87
CA GLU A 79 -3.39 -3.49 3.81
C GLU A 79 -2.22 -2.65 3.27
N LEU A 80 -2.42 -1.34 3.14
CA LEU A 80 -1.32 -0.38 3.10
C LEU A 80 -1.04 0.10 4.52
N HIS A 81 0.18 -0.13 4.99
CA HIS A 81 0.65 0.24 6.32
C HIS A 81 1.63 1.40 6.21
N PHE A 82 1.29 2.55 6.79
CA PHE A 82 2.07 3.78 6.76
C PHE A 82 2.72 4.01 8.13
N GLU A 83 4.04 4.07 8.18
CA GLU A 83 4.82 4.30 9.41
C GLU A 83 4.86 5.79 9.77
N THR A 84 3.72 6.34 10.16
CA THR A 84 3.55 7.79 10.40
C THR A 84 4.39 8.30 11.56
N THR A 85 4.57 7.50 12.62
CA THR A 85 5.40 7.93 13.76
C THR A 85 6.86 8.05 13.39
N GLU A 86 7.44 7.05 12.71
CA GLU A 86 8.83 7.11 12.24
C GLU A 86 9.05 8.35 11.37
N TYR A 87 8.11 8.63 10.46
CA TYR A 87 8.15 9.80 9.59
C TYR A 87 8.16 11.13 10.37
N PHE A 88 7.18 11.38 11.24
CA PHE A 88 7.10 12.66 11.96
C PHE A 88 8.22 12.82 13.01
N GLN A 89 8.65 11.74 13.66
CA GLN A 89 9.81 11.77 14.57
C GLN A 89 11.09 12.18 13.84
N SER A 90 11.30 11.70 12.61
CA SER A 90 12.45 12.13 11.79
C SER A 90 12.43 13.64 11.48
N GLN A 91 11.27 14.27 11.57
CA GLN A 91 11.06 15.71 11.38
C GLN A 91 10.97 16.48 12.72
N GLY A 92 11.29 15.84 13.85
CA GLY A 92 11.24 16.47 15.17
C GLY A 92 9.83 16.81 15.65
N SER A 93 8.79 16.19 15.09
CA SER A 93 7.39 16.45 15.42
C SER A 93 6.75 15.25 16.11
N PRO A 94 5.90 15.47 17.13
CA PRO A 94 5.12 14.37 17.72
C PRO A 94 4.11 13.83 16.70
N CYS A 95 3.80 12.54 16.80
CA CYS A 95 2.76 11.91 16.00
C CYS A 95 1.71 11.30 16.92
N PHE A 96 0.44 11.66 16.71
CA PHE A 96 -0.66 11.06 17.46
C PHE A 96 -0.94 9.62 17.00
N TYR A 97 -0.79 9.35 15.70
CA TYR A 97 -1.04 8.03 15.11
C TYR A 97 0.26 7.20 15.08
N PRO A 98 0.36 6.09 15.84
CA PRO A 98 1.56 5.24 15.83
C PRO A 98 1.91 4.80 14.40
N PHE A 99 0.89 4.41 13.65
CA PHE A 99 0.89 4.12 12.22
C PHE A 99 -0.53 4.36 11.69
N VAL A 100 -0.69 4.35 10.36
CA VAL A 100 -2.00 4.35 9.70
C VAL A 100 -2.11 3.13 8.81
N LYS A 101 -3.28 2.47 8.83
CA LYS A 101 -3.59 1.33 7.98
C LYS A 101 -4.77 1.65 7.08
N VAL A 102 -4.63 1.36 5.79
CA VAL A 102 -5.75 1.39 4.84
C VAL A 102 -5.96 -0.03 4.35
N VAL A 103 -7.09 -0.63 4.74
CA VAL A 103 -7.47 -2.00 4.36
C VAL A 103 -8.53 -1.93 3.26
N PHE A 104 -8.34 -2.68 2.17
CA PHE A 104 -9.23 -2.65 1.00
C PHE A 104 -9.29 -4.01 0.30
N THR A 105 -10.41 -4.24 -0.40
CA THR A 105 -10.64 -5.44 -1.21
C THR A 105 -10.47 -5.11 -2.69
N ILE A 106 -9.80 -5.98 -3.44
CA ILE A 106 -9.72 -5.88 -4.90
C ILE A 106 -11.08 -6.27 -5.49
N GLN A 107 -11.67 -5.38 -6.29
CA GLN A 107 -12.94 -5.66 -6.98
C GLN A 107 -12.72 -6.14 -8.41
N GLU A 108 -11.80 -5.50 -9.13
CA GLU A 108 -11.46 -5.85 -10.51
C GLU A 108 -10.08 -6.53 -10.54
N PRO A 109 -9.98 -7.78 -11.02
CA PRO A 109 -8.72 -8.51 -11.08
C PRO A 109 -7.81 -7.97 -12.20
N GLN A 110 -6.51 -8.31 -12.13
CA GLN A 110 -5.53 -8.08 -13.19
C GLN A 110 -5.25 -9.32 -14.02
#